data_AF-A0A1Q3M3G8-F1
#
_entry.id   AF-A0A1Q3M3G8-F1
#
_cell.length_a   1.000
_cell.length_b   1.000
_cell.length_c   1.000
_cell.angle_alpha   90.00
_cell.angle_beta   90.00
_cell.angle_gamma   90.00
#
_symmetry.space_group_name_H-M   'P 1'
#
loop_
_entity.id
_entity.type
_entity.pdbx_description
1 polymer ?
#
loop_
_entity_poly.entity_id
_entity_poly.type
_entity_poly.pdbx_seq_one_letter_code
_entity_poly.pdbx_strand_id
1 'polypeptide(L)'
;MGKNTLNLGLQVGMASVGFDATRLYNPQSAAHSASDPAMPTASEKASVLDAGLGATWLAPNYYVGLSSAHVLAPKYNLGENFSSHIPRTYYLIAGGNINLSNPLYQIQPSTLVKYSGNVWQMDLTTRFVYNKLFNAGISWRKDDGFVFLLGASIKGFNVGYSYDWSTSAISVVSGGSHELYVTYSMPIDLDKNKRRSSKSVRIL
;
A
#
# COMPACT_ATOMS: atom_id res chain seq x y z
N MET A 1 3.66 31.06 8.52
CA MET A 1 2.53 30.11 8.67
C MET A 1 2.47 29.27 7.40
N GLY A 2 2.68 27.96 7.50
CA GLY A 2 2.59 27.10 6.31
C GLY A 2 1.13 26.90 5.90
N LYS A 3 0.89 26.74 4.59
CA LYS A 3 -0.45 26.59 4.03
C LYS A 3 -0.97 25.17 4.27
N ASN A 4 -2.25 25.07 4.59
CA ASN A 4 -2.96 23.79 4.59
C ASN A 4 -3.50 23.52 3.18
N THR A 5 -3.45 22.27 2.73
CA THR A 5 -3.93 21.86 1.41
C THR A 5 -4.82 20.64 1.52
N LEU A 6 -5.98 20.69 0.89
CA LEU A 6 -6.86 19.53 0.70
C LEU A 6 -6.59 18.91 -0.67
N ASN A 7 -6.22 17.64 -0.69
CA ASN A 7 -6.03 16.85 -1.90
C ASN A 7 -7.18 15.87 -2.05
N LEU A 8 -7.71 15.76 -3.26
CA LEU A 8 -8.71 14.76 -3.64
C LEU A 8 -8.10 13.83 -4.68
N GLY A 9 -8.37 12.53 -4.57
CA GLY A 9 -7.87 11.50 -5.47
C GLY A 9 -9.01 10.62 -5.96
N LEU A 10 -8.96 10.29 -7.25
CA LEU A 10 -9.81 9.29 -7.90
C LEU A 10 -8.91 8.26 -8.57
N GLN A 11 -9.29 7.00 -8.48
CA GLN A 11 -8.61 5.88 -9.08
C GLN A 11 -9.62 5.06 -9.88
N VAL A 12 -9.24 4.67 -11.09
CA VAL A 12 -9.96 3.69 -11.91
C VAL A 12 -8.97 2.61 -12.31
N GLY A 13 -9.37 1.36 -12.23
CA GLY A 13 -8.50 0.22 -12.53
C GLY A 13 -9.29 -1.02 -12.93
N MET A 14 -8.55 -2.10 -13.14
CA MET A 14 -9.09 -3.42 -13.42
C MET A 14 -8.37 -4.43 -12.52
N ALA A 15 -9.14 -5.27 -11.83
CA ALA A 15 -8.61 -6.36 -11.03
C ALA A 15 -8.80 -7.68 -11.78
N SER A 16 -7.74 -8.48 -11.87
CA SER A 16 -7.79 -9.82 -12.47
C SER A 16 -7.59 -10.87 -11.38
N VAL A 17 -8.59 -11.72 -11.19
CA VAL A 17 -8.54 -12.84 -10.25
C VAL A 17 -8.49 -14.12 -11.06
N GLY A 18 -7.47 -14.94 -10.80
CA GLY A 18 -7.31 -16.24 -11.44
C GLY A 18 -7.14 -17.32 -10.39
N PHE A 19 -7.76 -18.47 -10.63
CA PHE A 19 -7.59 -19.66 -9.81
C PHE A 19 -7.25 -20.85 -10.70
N ASP A 20 -6.14 -21.53 -10.40
CA ASP A 20 -5.72 -22.73 -11.12
C ASP A 20 -6.05 -23.98 -10.32
N ALA A 21 -7.19 -24.58 -10.65
CA ALA A 21 -7.69 -25.76 -9.96
C ALA A 21 -7.01 -27.07 -10.39
N THR A 22 -6.23 -27.06 -11.49
CA THR A 22 -5.57 -28.26 -12.03
C THR A 22 -4.43 -28.78 -11.15
N ARG A 23 -3.97 -27.97 -10.19
CA ARG A 23 -2.89 -28.31 -9.24
C ARG A 23 -3.40 -28.67 -7.86
N LEU A 24 -4.72 -28.80 -7.68
CA LEU A 24 -5.30 -29.20 -6.41
C LEU A 24 -4.96 -30.66 -6.14
N TYR A 25 -4.15 -30.90 -5.11
CA TYR A 25 -3.92 -32.24 -4.58
C TYR A 25 -5.04 -32.58 -3.58
N ASN A 26 -5.90 -33.53 -3.94
CA ASN A 26 -6.92 -34.05 -3.04
C ASN A 26 -6.40 -35.33 -2.35
N PRO A 27 -6.09 -35.29 -1.03
CA PRO A 27 -5.72 -36.50 -0.31
C PRO A 27 -6.94 -37.44 -0.22
N GLN A 28 -6.85 -38.61 -0.85
CA GLN A 28 -7.92 -39.61 -0.82
C GLN A 28 -8.16 -40.09 0.62
N SER A 29 -9.34 -39.80 1.17
CA SER A 29 -9.80 -40.31 2.46
C SER A 29 -11.26 -40.76 2.34
N ALA A 30 -11.76 -41.54 3.30
CA ALA A 30 -13.15 -42.00 3.31
C ALA A 30 -14.20 -40.85 3.33
N ALA A 31 -13.79 -39.62 3.62
CA ALA A 31 -14.62 -38.41 3.61
C ALA A 31 -14.44 -37.53 2.36
N HIS A 32 -13.49 -37.86 1.46
CA HIS A 32 -13.17 -37.06 0.27
C HIS A 32 -13.27 -37.94 -0.97
N SER A 33 -14.38 -37.84 -1.71
CA SER A 33 -14.52 -38.46 -3.02
C SER A 33 -13.70 -37.69 -4.07
N ALA A 34 -13.02 -38.38 -4.97
CA ALA A 34 -12.25 -37.78 -6.06
C ALA A 34 -13.11 -37.00 -7.08
N SER A 35 -14.45 -37.07 -6.96
CA SER A 35 -15.44 -36.46 -7.85
C SER A 35 -16.42 -35.58 -7.09
N ASP A 36 -15.94 -34.69 -6.21
CA ASP A 36 -16.79 -33.67 -5.59
C ASP A 36 -17.19 -32.62 -6.66
N PRO A 37 -18.48 -32.51 -7.03
CA PRO A 37 -18.94 -31.55 -8.05
C PRO A 37 -18.76 -30.08 -7.66
N ALA A 38 -18.52 -29.80 -6.37
CA ALA A 38 -18.23 -28.46 -5.89
C ALA A 38 -16.76 -28.06 -6.09
N MET A 39 -15.87 -28.97 -6.50
CA MET A 39 -14.47 -28.61 -6.79
C MET A 39 -14.31 -28.15 -8.25
N PRO A 40 -13.73 -26.97 -8.50
CA PRO A 40 -13.41 -26.56 -9.86
C PRO A 40 -12.36 -27.52 -10.44
N THR A 41 -12.52 -27.92 -11.70
CA THR A 41 -11.58 -28.80 -12.42
C THR A 41 -10.78 -28.06 -13.49
N ALA A 42 -11.24 -26.88 -13.90
CA ALA A 42 -10.59 -26.00 -14.88
C ALA A 42 -9.98 -24.77 -14.23
N SER A 43 -8.94 -24.20 -14.85
CA SER A 43 -8.37 -22.92 -14.46
C SER A 43 -9.27 -21.79 -14.94
N GLU A 44 -9.72 -20.93 -14.02
CA GLU A 44 -10.69 -19.87 -14.29
C GLU A 44 -10.06 -18.49 -14.07
N LYS A 45 -10.45 -17.52 -14.89
CA LYS A 45 -9.99 -16.13 -14.78
C LYS A 45 -11.15 -15.16 -14.95
N ALA A 46 -11.25 -14.20 -14.05
CA ALA A 46 -12.18 -13.08 -14.14
C ALA A 46 -11.44 -11.76 -14.09
N SER A 47 -11.83 -10.81 -14.94
CA SER A 47 -11.36 -9.43 -14.87
C SER A 47 -12.54 -8.51 -14.62
N VAL A 48 -12.41 -7.65 -13.63
CA VAL A 48 -13.48 -6.77 -13.17
C VAL A 48 -12.97 -5.34 -13.09
N LEU A 49 -13.81 -4.41 -13.52
CA LEU A 49 -13.50 -2.99 -13.35
C LEU A 49 -13.65 -2.59 -11.90
N ASP A 50 -12.80 -1.66 -11.48
CA ASP A 50 -12.80 -1.17 -10.12
C ASP A 50 -12.50 0.33 -10.05
N ALA A 51 -12.93 0.94 -8.94
CA ALA A 51 -12.68 2.33 -8.65
C ALA A 51 -12.34 2.56 -7.17
N GLY A 52 -11.51 3.57 -6.94
CA GLY A 52 -11.14 4.05 -5.62
C GLY A 52 -11.26 5.57 -5.54
N LEU A 53 -11.41 6.08 -4.33
CA LEU A 53 -11.43 7.51 -4.06
C LEU A 53 -10.79 7.82 -2.72
N GLY A 54 -10.24 9.02 -2.57
CA GLY A 54 -9.63 9.44 -1.32
C GLY A 54 -9.49 10.93 -1.19
N ALA A 55 -9.33 11.37 0.05
CA ALA A 55 -9.07 12.74 0.40
C ALA A 55 -7.96 12.79 1.47
N THR A 56 -7.04 13.74 1.33
CA THR A 56 -5.96 13.96 2.30
C THR A 56 -5.87 15.44 2.63
N TRP A 57 -5.92 15.75 3.92
CA TRP A 57 -5.60 17.06 4.45
C TRP A 57 -4.12 17.09 4.84
N LEU A 58 -3.36 18.00 4.23
CA LEU A 58 -1.95 18.22 4.54
C LEU A 58 -1.79 19.56 5.24
N ALA A 59 -1.20 19.51 6.43
CA ALA A 59 -0.71 20.67 7.16
C ALA A 59 0.83 20.63 7.19
N PRO A 60 1.52 21.71 7.59
CA PRO A 60 2.99 21.78 7.54
C PRO A 60 3.70 20.66 8.32
N ASN A 61 3.10 20.19 9.42
CA ASN A 61 3.71 19.22 10.32
C ASN A 61 2.88 17.94 10.51
N TYR A 62 1.68 17.85 9.91
CA TYR A 62 0.84 16.68 10.05
C TYR A 62 -0.05 16.47 8.83
N TYR A 63 -0.54 15.25 8.67
CA TYR A 63 -1.50 14.89 7.65
C TYR A 63 -2.57 13.97 8.24
N VAL A 64 -3.76 14.05 7.67
CA VAL A 64 -4.86 13.11 7.92
C VAL A 64 -5.50 12.81 6.59
N GLY A 65 -5.80 11.55 6.32
CA GLY A 65 -6.43 11.13 5.08
C GLY A 65 -7.42 10.01 5.29
N LEU A 66 -8.41 9.97 4.40
CA LEU A 66 -9.39 8.91 4.31
C LEU A 66 -9.47 8.47 2.85
N SER A 67 -9.46 7.16 2.60
CA SER A 67 -9.70 6.63 1.26
C SER A 67 -10.54 5.37 1.30
N SER A 68 -11.13 5.04 0.16
CA SER A 68 -11.83 3.78 -0.08
C SER A 68 -11.30 3.15 -1.35
N ALA A 69 -10.82 1.92 -1.23
CA ALA A 69 -10.56 1.03 -2.35
C ALA A 69 -11.77 0.13 -2.59
N HIS A 70 -11.91 -0.34 -3.82
CA HIS A 70 -12.97 -1.25 -4.23
C HIS A 70 -14.39 -0.68 -4.05
N VAL A 71 -14.59 0.61 -4.36
CA VAL A 71 -15.87 1.33 -4.14
C VAL A 71 -17.03 0.63 -4.87
N LEU A 72 -16.76 0.08 -6.06
CA LEU A 72 -17.73 -0.65 -6.86
C LEU A 72 -18.08 -2.04 -6.29
N ALA A 73 -17.33 -2.53 -5.31
CA ALA A 73 -17.45 -3.88 -4.75
C ALA A 73 -17.58 -4.95 -5.86
N PRO A 74 -16.62 -5.03 -6.80
CA PRO A 74 -16.79 -5.80 -8.01
C PRO A 74 -16.99 -7.28 -7.68
N LYS A 75 -18.04 -7.86 -8.26
CA LYS A 75 -18.32 -9.29 -8.20
C LYS A 75 -17.57 -9.98 -9.33
N TYR A 76 -16.93 -11.10 -9.01
CA TYR A 76 -16.24 -11.94 -9.97
C TYR A 76 -16.73 -13.38 -9.85
N ASN A 77 -16.83 -14.05 -10.99
CA ASN A 77 -17.23 -15.45 -11.09
C ASN A 77 -16.02 -16.27 -11.54
N LEU A 78 -15.74 -17.37 -10.85
CA LEU A 78 -14.73 -18.36 -11.21
C LEU A 78 -15.47 -19.64 -11.62
N GLY A 79 -15.66 -19.84 -12.93
CA GLY A 79 -16.49 -20.93 -13.46
C GLY A 79 -17.98 -20.74 -13.17
N GLU A 80 -18.75 -21.83 -13.24
CA GLU A 80 -20.22 -21.80 -13.15
C GLU A 80 -20.76 -21.71 -11.72
N ASN A 81 -20.00 -22.19 -10.72
CA ASN A 81 -20.51 -22.39 -9.35
C ASN A 81 -19.88 -21.49 -8.28
N PHE A 82 -18.78 -20.78 -8.59
CA PHE A 82 -18.13 -19.89 -7.62
C PHE A 82 -18.30 -18.43 -7.99
N SER A 83 -19.06 -17.71 -7.17
CA SER A 83 -19.13 -16.25 -7.21
C SER A 83 -18.61 -15.67 -5.91
N SER A 84 -17.78 -14.65 -6.00
CA SER A 84 -17.29 -13.89 -4.86
C SER A 84 -17.21 -12.41 -5.23
N HIS A 85 -16.88 -11.57 -4.26
CA HIS A 85 -16.74 -10.14 -4.49
C HIS A 85 -15.52 -9.61 -3.77
N ILE A 86 -14.94 -8.56 -4.33
CA ILE A 86 -13.88 -7.81 -3.66
C ILE A 86 -14.55 -6.84 -2.68
N PRO A 87 -14.34 -6.98 -1.36
CA PRO A 87 -15.00 -6.13 -0.38
C PRO A 87 -14.46 -4.70 -0.42
N ARG A 88 -15.36 -3.74 -0.24
CA ARG A 88 -15.00 -2.33 -0.03
C ARG A 88 -14.04 -2.25 1.16
N THR A 89 -12.93 -1.57 0.94
CA THR A 89 -11.91 -1.38 1.97
C THR A 89 -11.70 0.09 2.22
N TYR A 90 -11.85 0.50 3.46
CA TYR A 90 -11.64 1.87 3.91
C TYR A 90 -10.29 1.97 4.60
N TYR A 91 -9.57 3.05 4.31
CA TYR A 91 -8.30 3.37 4.92
C TYR A 91 -8.40 4.74 5.59
N LEU A 92 -7.90 4.83 6.81
CA LEU A 92 -7.65 6.08 7.50
C LEU A 92 -6.15 6.15 7.77
N ILE A 93 -5.54 7.26 7.38
CA ILE A 93 -4.14 7.55 7.68
C ILE A 93 -4.04 8.83 8.50
N ALA A 94 -3.12 8.86 9.43
CA ALA A 94 -2.73 10.09 10.10
C ALA A 94 -1.25 10.01 10.47
N GLY A 95 -0.58 11.16 10.52
CA GLY A 95 0.80 11.19 10.95
C GLY A 95 1.37 12.60 10.92
N GLY A 96 2.62 12.74 11.31
CA GLY A 96 3.26 14.04 11.32
C GLY A 96 4.77 13.99 11.46
N ASN A 97 5.36 15.17 11.38
CA ASN A 97 6.78 15.41 11.45
C ASN A 97 7.07 16.30 12.65
N ILE A 98 7.74 15.74 13.66
CA ILE A 98 8.15 16.44 14.87
C ILE A 98 9.65 16.71 14.74
N ASN A 99 10.01 17.97 14.47
CA ASN A 99 11.40 18.40 14.46
C ASN A 99 11.88 18.58 15.91
N LEU A 100 13.04 17.99 16.24
CA LEU A 100 13.69 18.18 17.54
C LEU A 100 14.49 19.49 17.54
N SER A 101 15.00 19.89 18.71
CA SER A 101 15.81 21.12 18.84
C SER A 101 17.00 21.17 17.88
N ASN A 102 17.58 20.01 17.58
CA ASN A 102 18.56 19.88 16.52
C ASN A 102 17.85 19.47 15.21
N PRO A 103 17.95 20.28 14.13
CA PRO A 103 17.27 20.01 12.86
C PRO A 103 17.76 18.75 12.13
N LEU A 104 18.87 18.15 12.59
CA LEU A 104 19.33 16.85 12.10
C LEU A 104 18.43 15.71 12.55
N TYR A 105 17.63 15.87 13.61
CA TYR A 105 16.77 14.82 14.14
C TYR A 105 15.30 15.15 13.96
N GLN A 106 14.55 14.17 13.47
CA GLN A 106 13.10 14.27 13.30
C GLN A 106 12.44 12.95 13.72
N ILE A 107 11.32 13.06 14.43
CA ILE A 107 10.46 11.92 14.77
C ILE A 107 9.20 12.00 13.91
N GLN A 108 8.84 10.89 13.29
CA GLN A 108 7.70 10.76 12.39
C GLN A 108 6.76 9.67 12.94
N PRO A 109 5.80 10.02 13.80
CA PRO A 109 4.71 9.11 14.14
C PRO A 109 3.69 9.06 12.99
N SER A 110 3.16 7.87 12.72
CA SER A 110 2.07 7.67 11.78
C SER A 110 1.20 6.49 12.19
N THR A 111 -0.05 6.50 11.76
CA THR A 111 -0.97 5.39 11.92
C THR A 111 -1.72 5.13 10.63
N LEU A 112 -2.02 3.86 10.42
CA LEU A 112 -2.87 3.36 9.35
C LEU A 112 -3.95 2.49 9.97
N VAL A 113 -5.20 2.81 9.73
CA VAL A 113 -6.34 1.95 10.06
C VAL A 113 -6.95 1.48 8.76
N LYS A 114 -7.12 0.16 8.65
CA LYS A 114 -7.76 -0.50 7.51
C LYS A 114 -9.03 -1.18 8.00
N TYR A 115 -10.11 -1.05 7.25
CA TYR A 115 -11.37 -1.72 7.53
C TYR A 115 -11.98 -2.30 6.25
N SER A 116 -12.18 -3.62 6.23
CA SER A 116 -12.70 -4.36 5.08
C SER A 116 -13.90 -5.20 5.55
N GLY A 117 -15.09 -4.59 5.62
CA GLY A 117 -16.34 -5.26 5.99
C GLY A 117 -16.35 -5.74 7.45
N ASN A 118 -15.81 -6.92 7.73
CA ASN A 118 -15.84 -7.51 9.08
C ASN A 118 -14.46 -7.57 9.74
N VAL A 119 -13.40 -7.24 9.00
CA VAL A 119 -12.02 -7.27 9.51
C VAL A 119 -11.49 -5.84 9.55
N TRP A 120 -10.87 -5.47 10.67
CA TRP A 120 -10.12 -4.22 10.78
C TRP A 120 -8.71 -4.48 11.30
N GLN A 121 -7.78 -3.65 10.87
CA GLN A 121 -6.38 -3.69 11.26
C GLN A 121 -5.93 -2.26 11.58
N MET A 122 -5.03 -2.13 12.55
CA MET A 122 -4.42 -0.87 12.88
C MET A 122 -2.91 -1.05 13.02
N ASP A 123 -2.17 -0.17 12.36
CA ASP A 123 -0.73 -0.08 12.43
C ASP A 123 -0.37 1.28 13.06
N LEU A 124 0.50 1.27 14.05
CA LEU A 124 1.08 2.46 14.67
C LEU A 124 2.59 2.42 14.47
N THR A 125 3.10 3.34 13.68
CA THR A 125 4.52 3.42 13.32
C THR A 125 5.14 4.66 13.93
N THR A 126 6.35 4.52 14.48
CA THR A 126 7.21 5.64 14.85
C THR A 126 8.55 5.47 14.16
N ARG A 127 8.93 6.47 13.37
CA ARG A 127 10.21 6.51 12.65
C ARG A 127 11.06 7.67 13.14
N PHE A 128 12.33 7.39 13.41
CA PHE A 128 13.36 8.37 13.65
C PHE A 128 14.16 8.62 12.36
N VAL A 129 14.37 9.88 12.03
CA VAL A 129 15.10 10.31 10.83
C VAL A 129 16.30 11.15 11.25
N TYR A 130 17.47 10.79 10.72
CA TYR A 130 18.73 11.47 10.93
C TYR A 130 19.25 12.09 9.63
N ASN A 131 19.49 13.41 9.68
CA ASN A 131 20.01 14.24 8.60
C ASN A 131 19.25 14.09 7.27
N LYS A 132 17.97 13.67 7.31
CA LYS A 132 17.16 13.30 6.14
C LYS A 132 17.78 12.22 5.24
N LEU A 133 18.81 11.52 5.72
CA LEU A 133 19.52 10.47 5.01
C LEU A 133 19.13 9.12 5.59
N PHE A 134 19.37 8.91 6.88
CA PHE A 134 19.12 7.64 7.54
C PHE A 134 17.81 7.67 8.30
N ASN A 135 17.11 6.54 8.33
CA ASN A 135 15.95 6.39 9.18
C ASN A 135 15.89 4.98 9.79
N ALA A 136 15.33 4.92 10.99
CA ALA A 136 15.03 3.70 11.70
C ALA A 136 13.66 3.84 12.34
N GLY A 137 12.91 2.75 12.51
CA GLY A 137 11.59 2.84 13.11
C GLY A 137 11.06 1.51 13.58
N ILE A 138 9.94 1.59 14.29
CA ILE A 138 9.17 0.44 14.73
C ILE A 138 7.70 0.68 14.38
N SER A 139 7.03 -0.36 13.89
CA SER A 139 5.59 -0.40 13.71
C SER A 139 4.99 -1.46 14.61
N TRP A 140 3.91 -1.14 15.31
CA TRP A 140 3.09 -2.11 16.01
C TRP A 140 1.81 -2.32 15.22
N ARG A 141 1.55 -3.57 14.83
CA ARG A 141 0.33 -3.98 14.14
C ARG A 141 -0.53 -4.77 15.11
N LYS A 142 -1.73 -4.25 15.35
CA LYS A 142 -2.71 -4.88 16.23
C LYS A 142 -3.01 -6.32 15.78
N ASP A 143 -3.03 -7.24 16.73
CA ASP A 143 -3.29 -8.69 16.57
C ASP A 143 -2.30 -9.45 15.68
N ASP A 144 -1.21 -8.82 15.23
CA ASP A 144 -0.15 -9.46 14.44
C ASP A 144 1.20 -9.42 15.19
N GLY A 145 1.80 -8.23 15.35
CA GLY A 145 3.11 -8.11 15.99
C GLY A 145 3.82 -6.78 15.75
N PHE A 146 5.14 -6.84 15.70
CA PHE A 146 6.01 -5.67 15.53
C PHE A 146 6.80 -5.75 14.23
N VAL A 147 7.04 -4.60 13.61
CA VAL A 147 7.85 -4.47 12.41
C VAL A 147 9.00 -3.52 12.69
N PHE A 148 10.24 -3.97 12.50
CA PHE A 148 11.42 -3.12 12.58
C PHE A 148 11.75 -2.58 11.20
N LEU A 149 12.09 -1.30 11.12
CA LEU A 149 12.33 -0.58 9.88
C LEU A 149 13.72 0.05 9.91
N LEU A 150 14.48 -0.12 8.84
CA LEU A 150 15.74 0.59 8.58
C LEU A 150 15.73 1.13 7.16
N GLY A 151 16.31 2.30 6.94
CA GLY A 151 16.39 2.87 5.60
C GLY A 151 17.41 3.97 5.44
N ALA A 152 17.76 4.22 4.19
CA ALA A 152 18.68 5.28 3.77
C ALA A 152 18.19 5.93 2.47
N SER A 153 18.31 7.26 2.39
CA SER A 153 18.05 8.06 1.20
C SER A 153 19.33 8.74 0.76
N ILE A 154 19.84 8.39 -0.43
CA ILE A 154 21.11 8.91 -0.96
C ILE A 154 20.93 9.22 -2.44
N LYS A 155 21.10 10.50 -2.81
CA LYS A 155 21.12 10.97 -4.21
C LYS A 155 19.93 10.47 -5.06
N GLY A 156 18.72 10.49 -4.48
CA GLY A 156 17.48 10.07 -5.15
C GLY A 156 17.17 8.58 -5.02
N PHE A 157 18.10 7.75 -4.54
CA PHE A 157 17.80 6.37 -4.15
C PHE A 157 17.27 6.33 -2.72
N ASN A 158 16.15 5.64 -2.49
CA ASN A 158 15.74 5.24 -1.14
C ASN A 158 15.77 3.73 -1.06
N VAL A 159 16.59 3.22 -0.14
CA VAL A 159 16.70 1.80 0.17
C VAL A 159 16.14 1.60 1.56
N GLY A 160 15.41 0.51 1.77
CA GLY A 160 14.99 0.13 3.10
C GLY A 160 14.84 -1.36 3.27
N TYR A 161 14.82 -1.74 4.54
CA TYR A 161 14.70 -3.09 5.03
C TYR A 161 13.65 -3.12 6.13
N SER A 162 12.80 -4.13 6.12
CA SER A 162 11.85 -4.42 7.18
C SER A 162 12.04 -5.85 7.70
N TYR A 163 11.82 -6.01 9.00
CA TYR A 163 11.69 -7.31 9.64
C TYR A 163 10.36 -7.37 10.38
N ASP A 164 9.46 -8.22 9.89
CA ASP A 164 8.16 -8.49 10.49
C ASP A 164 8.32 -9.58 11.54
N TRP A 165 8.21 -9.19 12.81
CA TRP A 165 8.14 -10.08 13.95
C TRP A 165 6.69 -10.28 14.36
N SER A 166 6.07 -11.36 13.88
CA SER A 166 4.73 -11.74 14.31
C SER A 166 4.76 -12.34 15.72
N THR A 167 3.84 -11.88 16.56
CA THR A 167 3.57 -12.36 17.93
C THR A 167 2.28 -13.18 18.01
N SER A 168 1.54 -13.27 16.91
CA SER A 168 0.27 -14.00 16.80
C SER A 168 0.49 -15.52 16.83
N ALA A 169 -0.59 -16.29 16.89
CA ALA A 169 -0.55 -17.77 16.84
C ALA A 169 0.12 -18.32 15.56
N ILE A 170 0.27 -17.50 14.50
CA ILE A 170 0.98 -17.84 13.26
C ILE A 170 2.51 -17.87 13.47
N SER A 171 3.04 -17.20 14.51
CA SER A 171 4.47 -17.21 14.85
C SER A 171 5.02 -18.61 15.17
N VAL A 172 4.15 -19.57 15.52
CA VAL A 172 4.51 -20.98 15.75
C VAL A 172 4.96 -21.68 14.45
N VAL A 173 4.53 -21.16 13.29
CA VAL A 173 4.81 -21.74 11.96
C VAL A 173 5.69 -20.79 11.10
N SER A 174 5.80 -19.52 11.48
CA SER A 174 6.53 -18.47 10.76
C SER A 174 7.53 -17.76 11.67
N GLY A 175 8.83 -17.86 11.37
CA GLY A 175 9.92 -17.17 12.08
C GLY A 175 10.05 -15.66 11.82
N GLY A 176 9.01 -15.05 11.23
CA GLY A 176 9.02 -13.68 10.73
C GLY A 176 9.35 -13.59 9.24
N SER A 177 9.41 -12.36 8.72
CA SER A 177 9.69 -12.11 7.29
C SER A 177 10.64 -10.94 7.11
N HIS A 178 11.55 -11.07 6.15
CA HIS A 178 12.54 -10.06 5.80
C HIS A 178 12.18 -9.48 4.43
N GLU A 179 11.96 -8.17 4.36
CA GLU A 179 11.68 -7.50 3.10
C GLU A 179 12.70 -6.41 2.81
N LEU A 180 12.98 -6.21 1.52
CA LEU A 180 13.89 -5.20 1.02
C LEU A 180 13.18 -4.42 -0.07
N TYR A 181 13.31 -3.10 -0.05
CA TYR A 181 12.82 -2.25 -1.13
C TYR A 181 13.89 -1.27 -1.59
N VAL A 182 13.82 -0.92 -2.87
CA VAL A 182 14.63 0.13 -3.49
C VAL A 182 13.71 0.98 -4.34
N THR A 183 13.79 2.29 -4.17
CA THR A 183 13.10 3.27 -5.02
C THR A 183 14.10 4.27 -5.55
N TYR A 184 13.84 4.80 -6.75
CA TYR A 184 14.63 5.86 -7.36
C TYR A 184 13.73 7.02 -7.74
N SER A 185 14.11 8.23 -7.36
CA SER A 185 13.40 9.48 -7.65
C SER A 185 14.31 10.41 -8.42
N MET A 186 13.83 10.90 -9.56
CA MET A 186 14.54 11.87 -10.41
C MET A 186 13.64 13.08 -10.68
N PRO A 187 14.21 14.30 -10.67
CA PRO A 187 13.47 15.48 -11.08
C PRO A 187 13.20 15.41 -12.58
N ILE A 188 11.94 15.60 -12.98
CA ILE A 188 11.54 15.73 -14.38
C ILE A 188 11.41 17.23 -14.67
N ASP A 189 12.36 17.77 -15.43
CA ASP A 189 12.29 19.15 -15.93
C ASP A 189 11.58 19.17 -17.29
N LEU A 190 10.28 19.48 -17.29
CA LEU A 190 9.42 19.52 -18.48
C LEU A 190 9.51 20.86 -19.24
N ASP A 191 10.19 21.89 -18.71
CA ASP A 191 10.12 23.27 -19.23
C ASP A 191 11.28 23.65 -20.19
N LYS A 192 12.11 22.68 -20.60
CA LYS A 192 13.25 22.94 -21.52
C LYS A 192 12.87 23.58 -22.88
N ASN A 193 11.60 23.52 -23.30
CA ASN A 193 11.16 24.05 -24.60
C ASN A 193 10.57 25.47 -24.59
N LYS A 194 10.40 26.16 -23.46
CA LYS A 194 9.89 27.56 -23.45
C LYS A 194 10.94 28.64 -23.74
N ARG A 195 12.21 28.29 -23.91
CA ARG A 195 13.30 29.26 -24.20
C ARG A 195 13.59 29.47 -25.70
N ARG A 196 12.80 28.91 -26.61
CA ARG A 196 12.96 29.07 -28.07
C ARG A 196 11.65 29.42 -28.80
N SER A 197 11.10 30.60 -28.54
CA SER A 197 10.14 31.31 -29.44
C SER A 197 9.88 32.68 -28.82
N SER A 198 10.01 33.85 -29.44
CA SER A 198 10.32 34.29 -30.79
C SER A 198 10.91 35.70 -30.60
N LYS A 199 12.10 36.01 -31.16
CA LYS A 199 12.50 37.41 -31.36
C LYS A 199 11.90 37.84 -32.70
N SER A 200 10.82 38.60 -32.68
CA SER A 200 10.32 39.27 -33.86
C SER A 200 11.38 40.26 -34.36
N VAL A 201 11.96 40.00 -35.53
CA VAL A 201 12.77 40.99 -36.26
C VAL A 201 11.79 41.99 -36.85
N ARG A 202 11.81 43.24 -36.38
CA ARG A 202 11.16 44.36 -37.08
C ARG A 202 12.02 44.72 -38.28
N ILE A 203 11.46 44.64 -39.48
CA ILE A 203 12.01 45.26 -40.68
C ILE A 203 11.40 46.67 -40.75
N LEU A 204 12.28 47.68 -40.86
CA LEU A 204 11.98 49.09 -41.12
C LEU A 204 11.77 49.32 -42.62
#